data_AF-L1LE30-F1
#
_entry.id   AF-L1LE30-F1
#
_cell.length_a   1.000
_cell.length_b   1.000
_cell.length_c   1.000
_cell.angle_alpha   90.00
_cell.angle_beta   90.00
_cell.angle_gamma   90.00
#
_symmetry.space_group_name_H-M   'P 1'
#
loop_
_entity.id
_entity.type
_entity.pdbx_description
1 polymer ?
#
loop_
_entity_poly.entity_id
_entity_poly.type
_entity_poly.pdbx_seq_one_letter_code
_entity_poly.pdbx_strand_id
1 'polypeptide(L)'
;MKVFSVLFTVSLVGLCHGGGDDGKGALKRAVGGKQPTPNPAQPTPQKLPRANGQSAAQPGQKATPSTQQGQGDDTLDLAHPDMTKVNLVTDCKNGIKTKRYTPTGASKVTSVVDGDKELWKKAEDYQKFLSATLSSKGNSSLLLISTNAGIKHFKKDSTSWTSSNEKDYEEKLREMRYTD
;
A
#
# COMPACT_ATOMS: atom_id res chain seq x y z
N MET A 1 -53.94 16.99 3.45
CA MET A 1 -52.80 17.72 2.85
C MET A 1 -51.58 17.48 3.71
N LYS A 2 -50.57 16.77 3.19
CA LYS A 2 -49.23 16.68 3.75
C LYS A 2 -48.30 16.36 2.57
N VAL A 3 -47.83 17.44 1.96
CA VAL A 3 -46.80 17.44 0.93
C VAL A 3 -45.48 17.11 1.62
N PHE A 4 -44.96 15.89 1.42
CA PHE A 4 -43.59 15.59 1.81
C PHE A 4 -42.68 16.13 0.71
N SER A 5 -42.07 17.29 0.99
CA SER A 5 -41.07 17.91 0.13
C SER A 5 -39.92 16.95 -0.13
N VAL A 6 -39.79 16.59 -1.39
CA VAL A 6 -38.60 16.02 -2.01
C VAL A 6 -37.45 17.03 -1.86
N LEU A 7 -36.42 16.67 -1.09
CA LEU A 7 -35.13 17.36 -1.10
C LEU A 7 -34.13 16.48 -1.86
N PHE A 8 -34.10 16.66 -3.18
CA PHE A 8 -32.99 16.25 -4.02
C PHE A 8 -31.79 17.13 -3.67
N THR A 9 -30.80 16.60 -2.96
CA THR A 9 -29.49 17.23 -2.85
C THR A 9 -28.69 16.91 -4.11
N VAL A 10 -28.58 17.92 -4.96
CA VAL A 10 -27.88 17.95 -6.24
C VAL A 10 -26.36 18.07 -6.01
N SER A 11 -25.62 17.21 -6.71
CA SER A 11 -24.25 17.36 -7.25
C SER A 11 -23.06 17.70 -6.33
N LEU A 12 -22.10 16.76 -6.33
CA LEU A 12 -20.68 17.05 -6.58
C LEU A 12 -20.07 15.83 -7.30
N VAL A 13 -20.30 15.75 -8.62
CA VAL A 13 -19.54 14.84 -9.48
C VAL A 13 -18.11 15.37 -9.53
N GLY A 14 -17.22 14.71 -8.79
CA GLY A 14 -15.80 14.95 -8.82
C GLY A 14 -15.25 14.65 -10.21
N LEU A 15 -15.06 15.72 -11.00
CA LEU A 15 -14.36 15.74 -12.27
C LEU A 15 -12.90 15.29 -12.05
N CYS A 16 -12.64 13.99 -12.19
CA CYS A 16 -11.27 13.48 -12.19
C CYS A 16 -10.61 13.88 -13.51
N HIS A 17 -9.79 14.92 -13.46
CA HIS A 17 -8.89 15.32 -14.53
C HIS A 17 -7.81 14.24 -14.72
N GLY A 18 -7.96 13.43 -15.77
CA GLY A 18 -6.89 12.57 -16.29
C GLY A 18 -6.02 13.37 -17.25
N GLY A 19 -4.88 13.86 -16.77
CA GLY A 19 -3.81 14.37 -17.63
C GLY A 19 -2.98 13.19 -18.14
N GLY A 20 -3.10 12.89 -19.43
CA GLY A 20 -2.07 12.17 -20.17
C GLY A 20 -1.04 13.18 -20.68
N ASP A 21 0.24 12.80 -20.67
CA ASP A 21 1.18 13.32 -21.66
C ASP A 21 2.35 12.33 -21.84
N ASP A 22 2.66 12.09 -23.10
CA ASP A 22 3.58 11.09 -23.62
C ASP A 22 5.01 11.64 -23.72
N GLY A 23 5.97 11.03 -23.02
CA GLY A 23 7.37 11.46 -23.04
C GLY A 23 8.34 10.39 -23.53
N LYS A 24 8.39 10.15 -24.85
CA LYS A 24 9.50 9.45 -25.51
C LYS A 24 10.80 10.25 -25.37
N GLY A 25 11.85 9.67 -24.80
CA GLY A 25 13.20 10.24 -24.78
C GLY A 25 14.27 9.16 -24.91
N ALA A 26 14.92 9.12 -26.07
CA ALA A 26 15.90 8.12 -26.46
C ALA A 26 17.30 8.36 -25.85
N LEU A 27 17.90 7.24 -25.44
CA LEU A 27 19.31 6.85 -25.48
C LEU A 27 20.34 7.91 -25.97
N LYS A 28 21.29 8.29 -25.09
CA LYS A 28 22.69 8.48 -25.50
C LYS A 28 23.66 7.91 -24.46
N ARG A 29 24.47 7.00 -24.98
CA ARG A 29 25.65 6.34 -24.42
C ARG A 29 26.83 7.30 -24.60
N ALA A 30 27.64 7.49 -23.56
CA ALA A 30 29.01 8.00 -23.69
C ALA A 30 29.92 7.24 -22.71
N VAL A 31 31.04 6.77 -23.24
CA VAL A 31 32.03 5.89 -22.61
C VAL A 31 33.37 6.65 -22.54
N GLY A 32 34.21 6.29 -21.57
CA GLY A 32 35.63 6.66 -21.48
C GLY A 32 35.91 7.75 -20.44
N GLY A 33 36.87 7.64 -19.52
CA GLY A 33 37.93 6.65 -19.31
C GLY A 33 38.59 6.88 -17.94
N LYS A 34 39.30 5.86 -17.44
CA LYS A 34 40.07 5.84 -16.18
C LYS A 34 41.40 6.59 -16.31
N GLN A 35 41.93 7.17 -15.21
CA GLN A 35 43.27 6.86 -14.63
C GLN A 35 43.45 7.54 -13.23
N PRO A 36 44.29 7.02 -12.29
CA PRO A 36 44.25 7.34 -10.84
C PRO A 36 45.43 8.15 -10.26
N THR A 37 45.18 8.74 -9.06
CA THR A 37 46.07 9.00 -7.88
C THR A 37 47.34 9.88 -8.04
N PRO A 38 47.90 10.53 -6.97
CA PRO A 38 47.87 10.15 -5.54
C PRO A 38 47.63 11.26 -4.48
N ASN A 39 47.40 10.77 -3.25
CA ASN A 39 47.36 11.43 -1.94
C ASN A 39 48.73 12.06 -1.57
N PRO A 40 48.86 13.03 -0.63
CA PRO A 40 48.94 12.67 0.80
C PRO A 40 48.39 13.70 1.82
N ALA A 41 48.22 13.18 3.04
CA ALA A 41 48.36 13.84 4.36
C ALA A 41 47.08 14.14 5.17
N GLN A 42 46.91 13.30 6.18
CA GLN A 42 46.06 13.42 7.37
C GLN A 42 46.72 14.36 8.41
N PRO A 43 45.95 14.91 9.36
CA PRO A 43 46.27 14.63 10.75
C PRO A 43 45.06 14.23 11.61
N THR A 44 45.33 13.31 12.53
CA THR A 44 44.50 12.71 13.58
C THR A 44 43.94 13.76 14.55
N PRO A 45 42.89 13.43 15.33
CA PRO A 45 43.17 13.18 16.75
C PRO A 45 42.26 12.16 17.50
N GLN A 46 42.92 11.40 18.39
CA GLN A 46 42.54 11.10 19.79
C GLN A 46 41.57 9.94 20.13
N LYS A 47 41.83 9.37 21.32
CA LYS A 47 41.56 8.02 21.83
C LYS A 47 40.83 8.11 23.19
N LEU A 48 39.71 7.37 23.35
CA LEU A 48 39.06 6.81 24.57
C LEU A 48 38.60 7.83 25.68
N PRO A 49 37.64 7.49 26.60
CA PRO A 49 37.17 6.14 26.90
C PRO A 49 35.68 5.87 27.21
N ARG A 50 35.44 4.55 27.24
CA ARG A 50 34.32 3.77 27.79
C ARG A 50 34.00 4.13 29.24
N ALA A 51 32.70 4.26 29.55
CA ALA A 51 32.19 4.13 30.92
C ALA A 51 30.95 3.21 30.91
N ASN A 52 31.10 2.08 31.59
CA ASN A 52 30.01 1.21 32.05
C ASN A 52 29.42 1.83 33.33
N GLY A 53 28.10 1.87 33.45
CA GLY A 53 27.41 2.22 34.70
C GLY A 53 26.01 1.63 34.72
N GLN A 54 25.82 0.62 35.57
CA GLN A 54 24.59 -0.16 35.74
C GLN A 54 23.48 0.63 36.45
N SER A 55 22.26 0.42 35.95
CA SER A 55 21.01 0.14 36.68
C SER A 55 20.87 0.62 38.13
N ALA A 56 19.94 1.55 38.34
CA ALA A 56 19.18 1.69 39.58
C ALA A 56 17.68 1.71 39.25
N ALA A 57 16.93 0.79 39.85
CA ALA A 57 15.51 0.59 39.65
C ALA A 57 14.66 1.71 40.29
N GLN A 58 13.59 2.11 39.60
CA GLN A 58 12.39 2.69 40.24
C GLN A 58 11.13 2.01 39.68
N PRO A 59 10.17 1.60 40.54
CA PRO A 59 8.90 1.02 40.13
C PRO A 59 7.83 2.12 39.99
N GLY A 60 7.13 2.16 38.85
CA GLY A 60 5.90 2.95 38.73
C GLY A 60 5.62 3.59 37.37
N GLN A 61 4.72 2.95 36.62
CA GLN A 61 3.79 3.53 35.64
C GLN A 61 4.29 4.03 34.27
N LYS A 62 3.73 3.35 33.25
CA LYS A 62 3.28 3.87 31.95
C LYS A 62 4.33 4.42 30.98
N ALA A 63 5.00 3.50 30.30
CA ALA A 63 5.04 3.48 28.85
C ALA A 63 5.26 2.02 28.44
N THR A 64 4.31 1.40 27.75
CA THR A 64 4.60 0.20 26.96
C THR A 64 5.67 0.60 25.95
N PRO A 65 6.89 0.04 26.01
CA PRO A 65 7.73 0.07 24.84
C PRO A 65 7.05 -0.84 23.83
N SER A 66 6.47 -0.27 22.77
CA SER A 66 6.28 -1.05 21.55
C SER A 66 7.68 -1.47 21.12
N THR A 67 8.05 -2.69 21.50
CA THR A 67 9.28 -3.35 21.07
C THR A 67 9.23 -3.46 19.56
N GLN A 68 9.73 -2.43 18.88
CA GLN A 68 10.29 -2.56 17.56
C GLN A 68 11.52 -3.45 17.69
N GLN A 69 11.37 -4.72 17.32
CA GLN A 69 12.32 -5.57 16.59
C GLN A 69 11.83 -7.03 16.65
N GLY A 70 11.06 -7.40 15.64
CA GLY A 70 10.82 -8.77 15.21
C GLY A 70 10.84 -8.74 13.68
N GLN A 71 11.51 -9.71 13.05
CA GLN A 71 11.70 -9.86 11.61
C GLN A 71 10.55 -9.23 10.80
N GLY A 72 10.85 -8.16 10.07
CA GLY A 72 9.84 -7.29 9.47
C GLY A 72 8.83 -8.05 8.63
N ASP A 73 7.63 -8.24 9.18
CA ASP A 73 6.48 -8.69 8.40
C ASP A 73 6.21 -7.60 7.36
N ASP A 74 6.50 -7.92 6.10
CA ASP A 74 6.22 -7.09 4.93
C ASP A 74 4.70 -6.98 4.75
N THR A 75 4.07 -6.17 5.58
CA THR A 75 2.63 -5.92 5.57
C THR A 75 2.31 -4.81 4.58
N LEU A 76 1.38 -5.06 3.68
CA LEU A 76 0.78 -4.02 2.84
C LEU A 76 -0.47 -3.47 3.52
N ASP A 77 -0.39 -2.24 4.02
CA ASP A 77 -1.56 -1.47 4.43
C ASP A 77 -2.17 -0.74 3.23
N LEU A 78 -3.42 -1.03 2.90
CA LEU A 78 -4.16 -0.41 1.80
C LEU A 78 -4.50 1.06 2.08
N ALA A 79 -4.60 1.46 3.34
CA ALA A 79 -4.86 2.84 3.76
C ALA A 79 -3.59 3.69 3.71
N HIS A 80 -2.47 3.11 4.15
CA HIS A 80 -1.15 3.77 4.22
C HIS A 80 -0.05 2.90 3.61
N PRO A 81 -0.02 2.74 2.27
CA PRO A 81 0.92 1.85 1.61
C PRO A 81 2.36 2.38 1.66
N ASP A 82 3.32 1.49 1.94
CA ASP A 82 4.75 1.76 1.83
C ASP A 82 5.19 1.70 0.35
N MET A 83 5.30 2.87 -0.28
CA MET A 83 5.68 3.00 -1.71
C MET A 83 7.12 2.57 -2.00
N THR A 84 7.95 2.33 -0.98
CA THR A 84 9.29 1.74 -1.20
C THR A 84 9.21 0.23 -1.43
N LYS A 85 8.12 -0.41 -0.99
CA LYS A 85 7.91 -1.86 -1.07
C LYS A 85 6.96 -2.27 -2.19
N VAL A 86 6.02 -1.40 -2.56
CA VAL A 86 5.05 -1.68 -3.62
C VAL A 86 5.03 -0.56 -4.66
N ASN A 87 4.83 -0.97 -5.92
CA ASN A 87 4.43 -0.05 -6.96
C ASN A 87 2.91 0.13 -6.91
N LEU A 88 2.46 1.39 -6.91
CA LEU A 88 1.04 1.76 -6.96
C LEU A 88 0.70 2.34 -8.32
N VAL A 89 -0.20 1.67 -9.04
CA VAL A 89 -0.82 2.19 -10.26
C VAL A 89 -2.26 2.57 -9.96
N THR A 90 -2.64 3.80 -10.26
CA THR A 90 -4.02 4.29 -10.08
C THR A 90 -4.65 4.58 -11.45
N ASP A 91 -5.89 4.16 -11.62
CA ASP A 91 -6.70 4.41 -12.82
C ASP A 91 -8.13 4.81 -12.42
N CYS A 92 -8.81 5.54 -13.30
CA CYS A 92 -10.19 5.96 -13.10
C CYS A 92 -11.01 5.69 -14.36
N LYS A 93 -11.97 4.76 -14.27
CA LYS A 93 -12.82 4.38 -15.41
C LYS A 93 -14.27 4.21 -14.96
N ASN A 94 -15.22 4.84 -15.67
CA ASN A 94 -16.66 4.83 -15.32
C ASN A 94 -16.95 5.30 -13.87
N GLY A 95 -16.15 6.24 -13.36
CA GLY A 95 -16.23 6.71 -11.97
C GLY A 95 -15.66 5.76 -10.92
N ILE A 96 -15.14 4.59 -11.34
CA ILE A 96 -14.48 3.64 -10.45
C ILE A 96 -13.00 3.98 -10.36
N LYS A 97 -12.56 4.34 -9.16
CA LYS A 97 -11.15 4.54 -8.82
C LYS A 97 -10.53 3.18 -8.51
N THR A 98 -9.57 2.77 -9.32
CA THR A 98 -8.86 1.50 -9.19
C THR A 98 -7.41 1.76 -8.78
N LYS A 99 -6.97 1.13 -7.69
CA LYS A 99 -5.59 1.15 -7.20
C LYS A 99 -5.03 -0.26 -7.28
N ARG A 100 -3.93 -0.46 -8.00
CA ARG A 100 -3.22 -1.74 -8.08
C ARG A 100 -1.87 -1.63 -7.39
N TYR A 101 -1.66 -2.51 -6.42
CA TYR A 101 -0.44 -2.65 -5.65
C TYR A 101 0.29 -3.91 -6.11
N THR A 102 1.54 -3.75 -6.54
CA THR A 102 2.40 -4.86 -6.95
C THR A 102 3.72 -4.77 -6.16
N PRO A 103 4.24 -5.85 -5.57
CA PRO A 103 5.53 -5.81 -4.89
C PRO A 103 6.65 -5.34 -5.82
N THR A 104 7.56 -4.55 -5.29
CA THR A 104 8.83 -4.29 -5.95
C THR A 104 9.75 -5.51 -5.80
N GLY A 105 10.73 -5.67 -6.70
CA GLY A 105 11.46 -6.94 -6.86
C GLY A 105 12.17 -7.50 -5.63
N ALA A 106 12.44 -6.68 -4.60
CA ALA A 106 13.06 -7.13 -3.35
C ALA A 106 12.04 -7.37 -2.21
N SER A 107 10.82 -6.86 -2.33
CA SER A 107 9.81 -6.88 -1.26
C SER A 107 8.98 -8.15 -1.29
N LYS A 108 8.70 -8.71 -0.11
CA LYS A 108 7.97 -9.98 0.03
C LYS A 108 6.73 -9.77 0.87
N VAL A 109 5.69 -9.19 0.29
CA VAL A 109 4.43 -8.94 1.02
C VAL A 109 3.90 -10.24 1.64
N THR A 110 3.84 -10.31 2.97
CA THR A 110 3.41 -11.48 3.76
C THR A 110 1.98 -11.33 4.30
N SER A 111 1.45 -10.12 4.33
CA SER A 111 0.09 -9.81 4.77
C SER A 111 -0.45 -8.56 4.08
N VAL A 112 -1.77 -8.46 3.99
CA VAL A 112 -2.51 -7.31 3.46
C VAL A 112 -3.56 -6.91 4.50
N VAL A 113 -3.55 -5.63 4.88
CA VAL A 113 -4.45 -5.05 5.87
C VAL A 113 -5.13 -3.80 5.31
N ASP A 114 -6.28 -3.44 5.87
CA ASP A 114 -6.94 -2.15 5.67
C ASP A 114 -7.12 -1.52 7.06
N GLY A 115 -6.17 -0.67 7.47
CA GLY A 115 -6.05 -0.24 8.87
C GLY A 115 -5.83 -1.44 9.80
N ASP A 116 -6.70 -1.59 10.82
CA ASP A 116 -6.58 -2.68 11.80
C ASP A 116 -7.13 -4.03 11.30
N LYS A 117 -7.75 -4.07 10.11
CA LYS A 117 -8.39 -5.28 9.59
C LYS A 117 -7.44 -6.06 8.69
N GLU A 118 -7.04 -7.26 9.12
CA GLU A 118 -6.35 -8.23 8.28
C GLU A 118 -7.31 -8.81 7.22
N LEU A 119 -6.93 -8.67 5.95
CA LEU A 119 -7.69 -9.19 4.81
C LEU A 119 -7.03 -10.44 4.24
N TRP A 120 -5.71 -10.50 4.33
CA TRP A 120 -4.97 -11.68 3.93
C TRP A 120 -3.66 -11.77 4.70
N LYS A 121 -3.26 -13.00 5.00
CA LYS A 121 -1.95 -13.35 5.50
C LYS A 121 -1.51 -14.64 4.81
N LYS A 122 -0.22 -14.74 4.50
CA LYS A 122 0.33 -16.01 4.00
C LYS A 122 0.05 -17.10 5.03
N ALA A 123 -0.57 -18.19 4.59
CA ALA A 123 -0.75 -19.37 5.45
C ALA A 123 0.52 -20.22 5.43
N GLU A 124 1.14 -20.31 4.26
CA GLU A 124 2.28 -21.19 3.97
C GLU A 124 3.44 -20.38 3.36
N ASP A 125 4.68 -20.81 3.57
CA ASP A 125 5.87 -20.09 3.10
C ASP A 125 6.03 -20.08 1.57
N TYR A 126 5.44 -21.04 0.87
CA TYR A 126 5.42 -21.06 -0.59
C TYR A 126 4.40 -20.07 -1.18
N GLN A 127 3.48 -19.54 -0.36
CA GLN A 127 2.47 -18.60 -0.83
C GLN A 127 3.10 -17.23 -1.05
N LYS A 128 2.98 -16.73 -2.29
CA LYS A 128 3.54 -15.46 -2.74
C LYS A 128 2.42 -14.52 -3.12
N PHE A 129 2.42 -13.34 -2.52
CA PHE A 129 1.58 -12.24 -2.96
C PHE A 129 2.08 -11.72 -4.31
N LEU A 130 1.16 -11.57 -5.27
CA LEU A 130 1.47 -11.08 -6.61
C LEU A 130 0.95 -9.65 -6.80
N SER A 131 -0.30 -9.39 -6.41
CA SER A 131 -0.86 -8.04 -6.43
C SER A 131 -2.15 -7.94 -5.61
N ALA A 132 -2.50 -6.70 -5.25
CA ALA A 132 -3.82 -6.34 -4.74
C ALA A 132 -4.43 -5.27 -5.64
N THR A 133 -5.70 -5.44 -6.03
CA THR A 133 -6.45 -4.45 -6.81
C THR A 133 -7.65 -3.99 -6.00
N LEU A 134 -7.64 -2.73 -5.56
CA LEU A 134 -8.72 -2.07 -4.84
C LEU A 134 -9.53 -1.21 -5.82
N SER A 135 -10.81 -1.52 -5.98
CA SER A 135 -11.75 -0.75 -6.80
C SER A 135 -12.75 -0.04 -5.89
N SER A 136 -12.99 1.25 -6.08
CA SER A 136 -13.86 2.04 -5.21
C SER A 136 -14.73 3.02 -6.01
N LYS A 137 -16.02 3.10 -5.65
CA LYS A 137 -16.97 4.09 -6.17
C LYS A 137 -18.04 4.37 -5.12
N GLY A 138 -18.23 5.65 -4.78
CA GLY A 138 -19.11 6.06 -3.69
C GLY A 138 -18.78 5.32 -2.39
N ASN A 139 -19.77 4.64 -1.82
CA ASN A 139 -19.64 3.87 -0.58
C ASN A 139 -19.26 2.39 -0.80
N SER A 140 -19.10 1.95 -2.05
CA SER A 140 -18.73 0.56 -2.36
C SER A 140 -17.23 0.45 -2.61
N SER A 141 -16.60 -0.57 -2.03
CA SER A 141 -15.24 -0.97 -2.40
C SER A 141 -15.14 -2.46 -2.63
N LEU A 142 -14.30 -2.86 -3.57
CA LEU A 142 -13.98 -4.25 -3.89
C LEU A 142 -12.47 -4.43 -3.86
N LEU A 143 -12.03 -5.58 -3.36
CA LEU A 143 -10.62 -5.93 -3.30
C LEU A 143 -10.42 -7.30 -3.93
N LEU A 144 -9.46 -7.38 -4.85
CA LEU A 144 -8.97 -8.62 -5.42
C LEU A 144 -7.51 -8.80 -4.99
N ILE A 145 -7.22 -9.89 -4.30
CA ILE A 145 -5.85 -10.27 -3.93
C ILE A 145 -5.44 -11.45 -4.78
N SER A 146 -4.40 -11.28 -5.59
CA SER A 146 -3.82 -12.32 -6.42
C SER A 146 -2.57 -12.88 -5.75
N THR A 147 -2.54 -14.20 -5.59
CA THR A 147 -1.38 -14.95 -5.10
C THR A 147 -1.04 -16.08 -6.06
N ASN A 148 0.14 -16.68 -5.92
CA ASN A 148 0.48 -17.89 -6.69
C ASN A 148 -0.43 -19.10 -6.36
N ALA A 149 -1.14 -19.08 -5.23
CA ALA A 149 -2.09 -20.12 -4.83
C ALA A 149 -3.52 -19.85 -5.32
N GLY A 150 -3.77 -18.71 -5.97
CA GLY A 150 -5.09 -18.32 -6.46
C GLY A 150 -5.48 -16.90 -6.06
N ILE A 151 -6.73 -16.57 -6.36
CA ILE A 151 -7.31 -15.24 -6.20
C ILE A 151 -8.32 -15.25 -5.04
N LYS A 152 -8.27 -14.20 -4.21
CA LYS A 152 -9.26 -13.94 -3.16
C LYS A 152 -10.01 -12.66 -3.48
N HIS A 153 -11.33 -12.70 -3.33
CA HIS A 153 -12.22 -11.58 -3.58
C HIS A 153 -12.85 -11.11 -2.26
N PHE A 154 -12.94 -9.80 -2.09
CA PHE A 154 -13.60 -9.18 -0.96
C PHE A 154 -14.46 -8.02 -1.43
N LYS A 155 -15.56 -7.80 -0.71
CA LYS A 155 -16.42 -6.62 -0.84
C LYS A 155 -16.47 -5.87 0.48
N LYS A 156 -16.34 -4.55 0.40
CA LYS A 156 -16.57 -3.63 1.51
C LYS A 156 -17.92 -2.97 1.29
N ASP A 157 -18.83 -3.27 2.20
CA ASP A 157 -20.05 -2.48 2.37
C ASP A 157 -19.74 -1.29 3.28
N SER A 158 -20.75 -0.66 3.88
CA SER A 158 -20.62 0.61 4.61
C SER A 158 -19.52 0.65 5.68
N THR A 159 -19.16 -0.48 6.29
CA THR A 159 -18.17 -0.50 7.39
C THR A 159 -17.20 -1.68 7.36
N SER A 160 -17.52 -2.79 6.69
CA SER A 160 -16.80 -4.05 6.88
C SER A 160 -16.51 -4.77 5.57
N TRP A 161 -15.31 -5.35 5.49
CA TRP A 161 -14.94 -6.28 4.43
C TRP A 161 -15.51 -7.67 4.71
N THR A 162 -16.08 -8.28 3.68
CA THR A 162 -16.50 -9.68 3.65
C THR A 162 -15.85 -10.39 2.46
N SER A 163 -15.44 -11.64 2.65
CA SER A 163 -14.97 -12.48 1.54
C SER A 163 -16.14 -12.73 0.58
N SER A 164 -15.86 -12.72 -0.72
CA SER A 164 -16.83 -13.04 -1.77
C SER A 164 -16.25 -14.10 -2.71
N ASN A 165 -17.11 -14.70 -3.52
CA ASN A 165 -16.67 -15.46 -4.68
C ASN A 165 -16.46 -14.52 -5.89
N GLU A 166 -15.96 -15.07 -6.99
CA GLU A 166 -15.71 -14.34 -8.23
C GLU A 166 -17.00 -13.76 -8.83
N LYS A 167 -18.08 -14.54 -8.88
CA LYS A 167 -19.36 -14.11 -9.44
C LYS A 167 -19.93 -12.90 -8.69
N ASP A 168 -20.00 -12.97 -7.37
CA ASP A 168 -20.42 -11.85 -6.51
C ASP A 168 -19.56 -10.60 -6.71
N TYR A 169 -18.24 -10.79 -6.85
CA TYR A 169 -17.31 -9.70 -7.11
C TYR A 169 -17.55 -9.04 -8.47
N GLU A 170 -17.72 -9.83 -9.52
CA GLU A 170 -17.97 -9.32 -10.88
C GLU A 170 -19.33 -8.63 -11.00
N GLU A 171 -20.37 -9.21 -10.39
CA GLU A 171 -21.69 -8.59 -10.32
C GLU A 171 -21.61 -7.24 -9.64
N LYS A 172 -20.97 -7.14 -8.48
CA LYS A 172 -20.81 -5.86 -7.78
C LYS A 172 -19.95 -4.85 -8.55
N LEU A 173 -18.90 -5.32 -9.22
CA LEU A 173 -18.06 -4.48 -10.08
C LEU A 173 -18.86 -3.94 -11.26
N ARG A 174 -19.76 -4.76 -11.82
CA ARG A 174 -20.69 -4.35 -12.87
C ARG A 174 -21.68 -3.32 -12.36
N GLU A 175 -22.30 -3.55 -11.21
CA GLU A 175 -23.22 -2.58 -10.58
C GLU A 175 -22.53 -1.22 -10.43
N MET A 176 -21.31 -1.17 -9.87
CA MET A 176 -20.54 0.07 -9.75
C MET A 176 -20.30 0.76 -11.10
N ARG A 177 -20.22 0.06 -12.23
CA ARG A 177 -20.02 0.69 -13.54
C ARG A 177 -21.26 1.41 -14.04
N TYR A 178 -22.45 0.98 -13.63
CA TYR A 178 -23.74 1.44 -14.18
C TYR A 178 -24.60 2.22 -13.19
N THR A 179 -24.25 2.26 -11.90
CA THR A 179 -24.89 3.15 -10.93
C THR A 179 -24.20 4.52 -10.94
N ASP A 180 -24.99 5.60 -11.01
CA ASP A 180 -24.53 7.00 -11.03
C ASP A 180 -24.35 7.55 -9.61
#